data_AF-A0A7I4AAH1-F1
#
_entry.id   AF-A0A7I4AAH1-F1
#
_cell.length_a   1.000
_cell.length_b   1.000
_cell.length_c   1.000
_cell.angle_alpha   90.00
_cell.angle_beta   90.00
_cell.angle_gamma   90.00
#
_symmetry.space_group_name_H-M   'P 1'
#
loop_
_entity.id
_entity.type
_entity.pdbx_description
1 polymer ?
#
loop_
_entity_poly.entity_id
_entity_poly.type
_entity_poly.pdbx_seq_one_letter_code
_entity_poly.pdbx_strand_id
1 'polypeptide(L)'
;MKVEAGQAALITGAGGGIGRALAVALAKRGVQLSVLDLASEQGQETVRLVGEAHAQISYKPNSPSAIFIKCDVSKTAELAAAFAQHQRVFGRLDICINNAGLGEESNFYEDKNDERKPEWRKVVDINLTAVIDGTRLAVQAMKGRGGLILNIASAAGLYPMQFGPIYSASKGGVVMFTRALLGLKKLEIRANALCPEFVQTQFLESVSSAGKKFINNLGYVTMDRILEGAFMVLDDERQAGACVWIPARNPTQFWPSEEEKKKYRVTGLQSKPSNAPLALAPPIPSQFQKVVVHTLSSNFRAATKVVTVTYKPPVKPGHVLIKYLYVGINASDVNFSAGRYHASVQEAAAGLPLDCGFEAVGLIAGVGDGVLDANLKPGSAVATVAYGGFSEYKEMPVKHVFSVPVATPEVVAMLTSGLTASISLEQGQFGIIEFLSTSGRKNDEGRDGISDSSRWRNRPVCSAVGQVSGQQGGGHMWWSR
;
A
#
# COMPACT_ATOMS: atom_id res chain seq x y z
N MET A 1 1.12 -24.19 -10.49
CA MET A 1 1.96 -24.40 -11.69
C MET A 1 3.44 -24.17 -11.37
N LYS A 2 4.27 -25.19 -11.59
CA LYS A 2 5.75 -25.15 -11.64
C LYS A 2 6.23 -25.02 -13.09
N VAL A 3 7.53 -24.75 -13.29
CA VAL A 3 8.13 -24.71 -14.63
C VAL A 3 8.41 -26.11 -15.15
N GLU A 4 7.83 -26.46 -16.29
CA GLU A 4 7.88 -27.80 -16.89
C GLU A 4 7.95 -27.73 -18.42
N ALA A 5 8.37 -28.83 -19.05
CA ALA A 5 8.49 -28.93 -20.50
C ALA A 5 7.12 -28.81 -21.20
N GLY A 6 7.09 -28.18 -22.37
CA GLY A 6 5.87 -27.97 -23.16
C GLY A 6 5.04 -26.75 -22.74
N GLN A 7 5.52 -25.97 -21.78
CA GLN A 7 5.03 -24.63 -21.50
C GLN A 7 5.59 -23.61 -22.50
N ALA A 8 4.91 -22.46 -22.62
CA ALA A 8 5.37 -21.33 -23.40
C ALA A 8 5.54 -20.08 -22.53
N ALA A 9 6.62 -19.34 -22.75
CA ALA A 9 6.91 -18.10 -22.06
C ALA A 9 7.18 -16.93 -23.02
N LEU A 10 6.83 -15.73 -22.56
CA LEU A 10 7.10 -14.47 -23.25
C LEU A 10 7.95 -13.59 -22.33
N ILE A 11 9.07 -13.07 -22.84
CA ILE A 11 10.02 -12.27 -22.08
C ILE A 11 10.32 -10.97 -22.83
N THR A 12 10.09 -9.83 -22.18
CA THR A 12 10.44 -8.51 -22.73
C THR A 12 11.88 -8.10 -22.40
N GLY A 13 12.55 -7.37 -23.29
CA GLY A 13 13.96 -7.00 -23.10
C GLY A 13 14.88 -8.23 -23.05
N ALA A 14 14.52 -9.27 -23.80
CA ALA A 14 15.17 -10.56 -23.75
C ALA A 14 16.40 -10.66 -24.67
N GLY A 15 16.73 -9.59 -25.41
CA GLY A 15 17.90 -9.55 -26.27
C GLY A 15 19.22 -9.66 -25.51
N GLY A 16 19.27 -9.31 -24.21
CA GLY A 16 20.49 -9.36 -23.42
C GLY A 16 20.26 -9.50 -21.92
N GLY A 17 21.36 -9.43 -21.15
CA GLY A 17 21.35 -9.36 -19.69
C GLY A 17 20.48 -10.42 -19.00
N ILE A 18 19.65 -9.97 -18.04
CA ILE A 18 18.78 -10.82 -17.24
C ILE A 18 17.73 -11.53 -18.10
N GLY A 19 17.13 -10.83 -19.06
CA GLY A 19 16.10 -11.39 -19.94
C GLY A 19 16.62 -12.56 -20.78
N ARG A 20 17.80 -12.42 -21.38
CA ARG A 20 18.49 -13.51 -22.11
C ARG A 20 18.81 -14.69 -21.20
N ALA A 21 19.35 -14.42 -20.01
CA ALA A 21 19.69 -15.48 -19.06
C ALA A 21 18.46 -16.29 -18.62
N LEU A 22 17.34 -15.62 -18.33
CA LEU A 22 16.07 -16.26 -18.01
C LEU A 22 15.52 -17.06 -19.20
N ALA A 23 15.59 -16.52 -20.43
CA ALA A 23 15.17 -17.23 -21.63
C ALA A 23 15.91 -18.56 -21.80
N VAL A 24 17.25 -18.52 -21.70
CA VAL A 24 18.10 -19.72 -21.82
C VAL A 24 17.85 -20.69 -20.66
N ALA A 25 17.67 -20.20 -19.42
CA ALA A 25 17.41 -21.05 -18.27
C ALA A 25 16.05 -21.77 -18.35
N LEU A 26 15.01 -21.10 -18.85
CA LEU A 26 13.70 -21.71 -19.11
C LEU A 26 13.77 -22.70 -20.28
N ALA A 27 14.54 -22.40 -21.32
CA ALA A 27 14.74 -23.30 -22.46
C ALA A 27 15.38 -24.64 -22.05
N LYS A 28 16.33 -24.61 -21.10
CA LYS A 28 16.92 -25.83 -20.51
C LYS A 28 15.90 -26.71 -19.78
N ARG A 29 14.71 -26.19 -19.49
CA ARG A 29 13.58 -26.93 -18.90
C ARG A 29 12.49 -27.30 -19.92
N GLY A 30 12.72 -27.03 -21.21
CA GLY A 30 11.77 -27.33 -22.29
C GLY A 30 10.61 -26.37 -22.43
N VAL A 31 10.77 -25.16 -21.92
CA VAL A 31 9.85 -24.06 -22.20
C VAL A 31 10.17 -23.51 -23.59
N GLN A 32 9.13 -23.12 -24.32
CA GLN A 32 9.23 -22.44 -25.61
C GLN A 32 9.15 -20.92 -25.43
N LEU A 33 9.95 -20.14 -26.16
CA LEU A 33 10.18 -18.72 -25.84
C LEU A 33 9.76 -17.76 -26.95
N SER A 34 8.99 -16.72 -26.60
CA SER A 34 8.99 -15.46 -27.35
C SER A 34 10.00 -14.49 -26.74
N VAL A 35 11.01 -14.15 -27.53
CA VAL A 35 12.05 -13.16 -27.20
C VAL A 35 11.62 -11.82 -27.78
N LEU A 36 11.21 -10.88 -26.91
CA LEU A 36 10.84 -9.52 -27.31
C LEU A 36 12.00 -8.58 -27.00
N ASP A 37 12.42 -7.81 -28.00
CA ASP A 37 13.44 -6.77 -27.82
C ASP A 37 13.33 -5.70 -28.92
N LEU A 38 13.95 -4.54 -28.72
CA LEU A 38 14.15 -3.53 -29.76
C LEU A 38 15.28 -3.92 -30.72
N ALA A 39 16.33 -4.56 -30.17
CA ALA A 39 17.56 -4.85 -30.86
C ALA A 39 17.48 -6.23 -31.56
N SER A 40 17.21 -6.20 -32.87
CA SER A 40 16.96 -7.42 -33.65
C SER A 40 18.12 -8.42 -33.63
N GLU A 41 19.37 -7.96 -33.71
CA GLU A 41 20.54 -8.83 -33.75
C GLU A 41 20.68 -9.62 -32.44
N GLN A 42 20.66 -8.92 -31.30
CA GLN A 42 20.77 -9.51 -29.96
C GLN A 42 19.56 -10.39 -29.63
N GLY A 43 18.37 -10.02 -30.11
CA GLY A 43 17.17 -10.85 -30.04
C GLY A 43 17.30 -12.16 -30.80
N GLN A 44 17.80 -12.13 -32.03
CA GLN A 44 18.05 -13.34 -32.84
C GLN A 44 19.16 -14.21 -32.25
N GLU A 45 20.21 -13.59 -31.70
CA GLU A 45 21.25 -14.31 -30.97
C GLU A 45 20.65 -15.08 -29.78
N THR A 46 19.73 -14.46 -29.04
CA THR A 46 19.03 -15.12 -27.94
C THR A 46 18.16 -16.29 -28.42
N VAL A 47 17.46 -16.15 -29.54
CA VAL A 47 16.70 -17.26 -30.16
C VAL A 47 17.62 -18.44 -30.49
N ARG A 48 18.80 -18.18 -31.04
CA ARG A 48 19.81 -19.20 -31.34
C ARG A 48 20.25 -19.94 -30.06
N LEU A 49 20.58 -19.21 -29.01
CA LEU A 49 21.00 -19.79 -27.71
C LEU A 49 19.88 -20.61 -27.06
N VAL A 50 18.62 -20.15 -27.15
CA VAL A 50 17.45 -20.91 -26.69
C VAL A 50 17.29 -22.20 -27.51
N GLY A 51 17.49 -22.13 -28.83
CA GLY A 51 17.50 -23.30 -29.72
C GLY A 51 18.52 -24.35 -29.29
N GLU A 52 19.75 -23.93 -29.00
CA GLU A 52 20.83 -24.81 -28.52
C GLU A 52 20.50 -25.46 -27.17
N ALA A 53 19.99 -24.68 -26.22
CA ALA A 53 19.59 -25.19 -24.91
C ALA A 53 18.43 -26.19 -25.02
N HIS A 54 17.44 -25.89 -25.84
CA HIS A 54 16.28 -26.76 -26.06
C HIS A 54 16.66 -28.02 -26.87
N ALA A 55 17.69 -27.99 -27.71
CA ALA A 55 18.13 -29.19 -28.44
C ALA A 55 18.62 -30.31 -27.50
N GLN A 56 19.13 -29.94 -26.31
CA GLN A 56 19.68 -30.86 -25.31
C GLN A 56 18.61 -31.62 -24.51
N ILE A 57 17.33 -31.28 -24.67
CA ILE A 57 16.24 -31.95 -23.95
C ILE A 57 15.52 -32.99 -24.83
N SER A 58 14.93 -33.98 -24.19
CA SER A 58 14.18 -35.06 -24.87
C SER A 58 12.85 -34.59 -25.47
N TYR A 59 12.21 -33.57 -24.90
CA TYR A 59 10.98 -32.99 -25.42
C TYR A 59 11.20 -32.33 -26.78
N LYS A 60 10.37 -32.68 -27.77
CA LYS A 60 10.39 -32.11 -29.13
C LYS A 60 9.03 -31.46 -29.43
N PRO A 61 8.90 -30.13 -29.34
CA PRO A 61 7.65 -29.45 -29.64
C PRO A 61 7.33 -29.48 -31.13
N ASN A 62 6.04 -29.45 -31.46
CA ASN A 62 5.56 -29.28 -32.84
C ASN A 62 5.62 -27.83 -33.34
N SER A 63 6.15 -26.92 -32.52
CA SER A 63 6.37 -25.50 -32.81
C SER A 63 7.84 -25.15 -32.52
N PRO A 64 8.34 -24.01 -33.00
CA PRO A 64 9.72 -23.60 -32.74
C PRO A 64 10.05 -23.58 -31.24
N SER A 65 11.31 -23.83 -30.86
CA SER A 65 11.73 -23.64 -29.46
C SER A 65 11.75 -22.17 -29.06
N ALA A 66 11.98 -21.26 -30.02
CA ALA A 66 11.86 -19.82 -29.82
C ALA A 66 11.51 -19.05 -31.09
N ILE A 67 10.95 -17.85 -30.89
CA ILE A 67 10.76 -16.83 -31.93
C ILE A 67 11.23 -15.47 -31.41
N PHE A 68 11.78 -14.65 -32.32
CA PHE A 68 12.07 -13.25 -32.04
C PHE A 68 10.91 -12.36 -32.50
N ILE A 69 10.56 -11.36 -31.69
CA ILE A 69 9.57 -10.34 -32.03
C ILE A 69 10.18 -8.97 -31.71
N LYS A 70 10.41 -8.15 -32.74
CA LYS A 70 10.83 -6.75 -32.54
C LYS A 70 9.67 -5.99 -31.89
N CYS A 71 9.89 -5.43 -30.71
CA CYS A 71 8.83 -4.78 -29.94
C CYS A 71 9.37 -3.62 -29.11
N ASP A 72 8.83 -2.42 -29.33
CA ASP A 72 8.95 -1.31 -28.39
C ASP A 72 7.87 -1.42 -27.32
N VAL A 73 8.27 -1.79 -26.10
CA VAL A 73 7.33 -1.99 -24.99
C VAL A 73 6.64 -0.70 -24.53
N SER A 74 7.17 0.48 -24.87
CA SER A 74 6.51 1.76 -24.58
C SER A 74 5.26 1.99 -25.44
N LYS A 75 5.08 1.19 -26.51
CA LYS A 75 3.94 1.27 -27.41
C LYS A 75 3.00 0.09 -27.16
N THR A 76 1.90 0.35 -26.47
CA THR A 76 0.87 -0.66 -26.12
C THR A 76 0.40 -1.49 -27.32
N ALA A 77 0.30 -0.90 -28.52
CA ALA A 77 -0.11 -1.61 -29.73
C ALA A 77 0.92 -2.63 -30.22
N GLU A 78 2.23 -2.31 -30.17
CA GLU A 78 3.29 -3.26 -30.53
C GLU A 78 3.34 -4.41 -29.52
N LEU A 79 3.21 -4.10 -28.23
CA LEU A 79 3.16 -5.13 -27.18
C LEU A 79 1.97 -6.07 -27.35
N ALA A 80 0.77 -5.55 -27.62
CA ALA A 80 -0.43 -6.36 -27.87
C ALA A 80 -0.25 -7.27 -29.11
N ALA A 81 0.35 -6.75 -30.19
CA ALA A 81 0.65 -7.54 -31.38
C ALA A 81 1.64 -8.68 -31.09
N ALA A 82 2.63 -8.45 -30.22
CA ALA A 82 3.58 -9.47 -29.81
C ALA A 82 2.92 -10.60 -29.01
N PHE A 83 2.01 -10.28 -28.08
CA PHE A 83 1.20 -11.28 -27.37
C PHE A 83 0.30 -12.09 -28.33
N ALA A 84 -0.31 -11.43 -29.32
CA ALA A 84 -1.11 -12.12 -30.33
C ALA A 84 -0.26 -13.06 -31.21
N GLN A 85 0.96 -12.66 -31.55
CA GLN A 85 1.91 -13.50 -32.29
C GLN A 85 2.37 -14.69 -31.45
N HIS A 86 2.70 -14.49 -30.17
CA HIS A 86 3.01 -15.57 -29.24
C HIS A 86 1.88 -16.61 -29.18
N GLN A 87 0.65 -16.14 -28.98
CA GLN A 87 -0.53 -16.99 -28.91
C GLN A 87 -0.77 -17.78 -30.22
N ARG A 88 -0.51 -17.17 -31.38
CA ARG A 88 -0.62 -17.83 -32.69
C ARG A 88 0.39 -18.96 -32.87
N VAL A 89 1.63 -18.78 -32.40
CA VAL A 89 2.72 -19.73 -32.61
C VAL A 89 2.67 -20.88 -31.60
N PHE A 90 2.40 -20.58 -30.33
CA PHE A 90 2.47 -21.57 -29.25
C PHE A 90 1.10 -22.05 -28.76
N GLY A 91 0.02 -21.33 -29.07
CA GLY A 91 -1.34 -21.71 -28.66
C GLY A 91 -1.62 -21.54 -27.15
N ARG A 92 -0.64 -21.08 -26.38
CA ARG A 92 -0.72 -20.90 -24.92
C ARG A 92 0.30 -19.86 -24.46
N LEU A 93 0.07 -19.29 -23.28
CA LEU A 93 1.03 -18.51 -22.51
C LEU A 93 0.95 -19.00 -21.06
N ASP A 94 2.06 -19.50 -20.53
CA ASP A 94 2.15 -20.02 -19.15
C ASP A 94 2.99 -19.10 -18.26
N ILE A 95 4.02 -18.46 -18.83
CA ILE A 95 4.95 -17.61 -18.10
C ILE A 95 5.13 -16.28 -18.84
N CYS A 96 4.88 -15.16 -18.18
CA CYS A 96 5.18 -13.83 -18.69
C CYS A 96 6.25 -13.17 -17.83
N ILE A 97 7.35 -12.75 -18.42
CA ILE A 97 8.42 -12.04 -17.72
C ILE A 97 8.52 -10.62 -18.27
N ASN A 98 8.02 -9.66 -17.49
CA ASN A 98 8.16 -8.23 -17.79
C ASN A 98 9.55 -7.79 -17.30
N ASN A 99 10.54 -7.88 -18.19
CA ASN A 99 11.94 -7.63 -17.87
C ASN A 99 12.51 -6.33 -18.47
N ALA A 100 11.96 -5.85 -19.59
CA ALA A 100 12.44 -4.61 -20.21
C ALA A 100 12.49 -3.44 -19.21
N GLY A 101 13.57 -2.66 -19.27
CA GLY A 101 13.75 -1.49 -18.44
C GLY A 101 14.96 -0.66 -18.84
N LEU A 102 14.97 0.62 -18.44
CA LEU A 102 16.09 1.54 -18.61
C LEU A 102 16.44 2.28 -17.30
N GLY A 103 17.69 2.71 -17.20
CA GLY A 103 18.15 3.60 -16.14
C GLY A 103 17.72 5.05 -16.36
N GLU A 104 18.10 5.90 -15.41
CA GLU A 104 17.96 7.35 -15.50
C GLU A 104 19.31 7.95 -15.91
N GLU A 105 19.35 8.61 -17.07
CA GLU A 105 20.59 9.12 -17.68
C GLU A 105 21.00 10.49 -17.12
N SER A 106 20.03 11.31 -16.70
CA SER A 106 20.23 12.67 -16.22
C SER A 106 19.34 12.96 -15.00
N ASN A 107 19.69 14.00 -14.23
CA ASN A 107 18.82 14.45 -13.14
C ASN A 107 17.51 15.01 -13.72
N PHE A 108 16.37 14.48 -13.29
CA PHE A 108 15.07 14.88 -13.84
C PHE A 108 14.75 16.38 -13.74
N TYR A 109 15.30 17.09 -12.75
CA TYR A 109 15.11 18.55 -12.58
C TYR A 109 16.09 19.39 -13.39
N GLU A 110 17.04 18.76 -14.09
CA GLU A 110 17.96 19.39 -15.05
C GLU A 110 17.62 18.98 -16.49
N ASP A 111 16.45 18.36 -16.70
CA ASP A 111 15.99 17.95 -18.02
C ASP A 111 15.78 19.16 -18.92
N LYS A 112 16.54 19.23 -20.01
CA LYS A 112 16.50 20.32 -21.01
C LYS A 112 15.69 19.95 -22.25
N ASN A 113 15.05 18.78 -22.26
CA ASN A 113 14.25 18.33 -23.38
C ASN A 113 12.90 19.05 -23.44
N ASP A 114 12.20 18.90 -24.57
CA ASP A 114 10.86 19.46 -24.80
C ASP A 114 9.91 19.07 -23.64
N GLU A 115 9.29 20.06 -23.00
CA GLU A 115 8.31 19.87 -21.91
C GLU A 115 7.17 18.91 -22.29
N ARG A 116 6.90 18.73 -23.59
CA ARG A 116 5.88 17.81 -24.10
C ARG A 116 6.29 16.34 -24.01
N LYS A 117 7.59 16.03 -23.97
CA LYS A 117 8.16 14.68 -23.89
C LYS A 117 9.46 14.69 -23.07
N PRO A 118 9.37 14.96 -21.76
CA PRO A 118 10.55 14.94 -20.91
C PRO A 118 11.10 13.51 -20.77
N GLU A 119 12.41 13.36 -20.59
CA GLU A 119 13.09 12.05 -20.58
C GLU A 119 12.62 11.18 -19.41
N TRP A 120 12.24 11.78 -18.28
CA TRP A 120 11.68 11.04 -17.15
C TRP A 120 10.42 10.26 -17.54
N ARG A 121 9.64 10.77 -18.51
CA ARG A 121 8.40 10.13 -18.97
C ARG A 121 8.71 8.77 -19.59
N LYS A 122 9.77 8.69 -20.41
CA LYS A 122 10.23 7.47 -21.05
C LYS A 122 10.61 6.40 -20.02
N VAL A 123 11.29 6.79 -18.94
CA VAL A 123 11.62 5.90 -17.82
C VAL A 123 10.35 5.32 -17.20
N VAL A 124 9.34 6.15 -16.92
CA VAL A 124 8.06 5.70 -16.36
C VAL A 124 7.30 4.80 -17.35
N ASP A 125 7.24 5.18 -18.62
CA ASP A 125 6.47 4.47 -19.63
C ASP A 125 7.03 3.06 -19.87
N ILE A 126 8.36 2.90 -19.89
CA ILE A 126 9.00 1.59 -20.07
C ILE A 126 9.05 0.80 -18.76
N ASN A 127 9.47 1.41 -17.64
CA ASN A 127 9.71 0.66 -16.40
C ASN A 127 8.43 0.32 -15.63
N LEU A 128 7.34 1.09 -15.81
CA LEU A 128 6.10 0.92 -15.07
C LEU A 128 4.90 0.70 -16.00
N THR A 129 4.62 1.63 -16.92
CA THR A 129 3.41 1.53 -17.78
C THR A 129 3.44 0.25 -18.61
N ALA A 130 4.56 -0.07 -19.25
CA ALA A 130 4.72 -1.29 -20.03
C ALA A 130 4.61 -2.58 -19.18
N VAL A 131 5.03 -2.55 -17.91
CA VAL A 131 4.86 -3.68 -16.98
C VAL A 131 3.39 -3.88 -16.65
N ILE A 132 2.64 -2.80 -16.43
CA ILE A 132 1.19 -2.85 -16.19
C ILE A 132 0.48 -3.40 -17.43
N ASP A 133 0.80 -2.89 -18.62
CA ASP A 133 0.21 -3.36 -19.87
C ASP A 133 0.56 -4.83 -20.18
N GLY A 134 1.82 -5.21 -20.04
CA GLY A 134 2.28 -6.59 -20.22
C GLY A 134 1.61 -7.55 -19.25
N THR A 135 1.47 -7.14 -17.97
CA THR A 135 0.73 -7.91 -16.97
C THR A 135 -0.75 -8.04 -17.34
N ARG A 136 -1.41 -6.96 -17.78
CA ARG A 136 -2.81 -6.98 -18.21
C ARG A 136 -3.02 -7.95 -19.38
N LEU A 137 -2.16 -7.90 -20.39
CA LEU A 137 -2.21 -8.80 -21.55
C LEU A 137 -1.94 -10.26 -21.16
N ALA A 138 -0.97 -10.49 -20.27
CA ALA A 138 -0.70 -11.83 -19.74
C ALA A 138 -1.90 -12.41 -18.99
N VAL A 139 -2.54 -11.62 -18.12
CA VAL A 139 -3.76 -12.05 -17.40
C VAL A 139 -4.88 -12.41 -18.37
N GLN A 140 -5.07 -11.63 -19.44
CA GLN A 140 -6.08 -11.93 -20.47
C GLN A 140 -5.79 -13.26 -21.18
N ALA A 141 -4.53 -13.55 -21.51
CA ALA A 141 -4.12 -14.78 -22.19
C ALA A 141 -4.13 -16.02 -21.26
N MET A 142 -3.89 -15.84 -19.96
CA MET A 142 -3.83 -16.91 -18.96
C MET A 142 -5.19 -17.25 -18.32
N LYS A 143 -6.21 -16.39 -18.50
CA LYS A 143 -7.51 -16.55 -17.84
C LYS A 143 -8.14 -17.90 -18.19
N GLY A 144 -8.47 -18.68 -17.15
CA GLY A 144 -9.06 -20.02 -17.29
C GLY A 144 -8.06 -21.17 -17.50
N ARG A 145 -6.76 -20.86 -17.61
CA ARG A 145 -5.66 -21.86 -17.67
C ARG A 145 -4.68 -21.72 -16.52
N GLY A 146 -4.67 -20.56 -15.86
CA GLY A 146 -3.65 -20.19 -14.89
C GLY A 146 -2.35 -19.77 -15.56
N GLY A 147 -1.38 -19.38 -14.74
CA GLY A 147 -0.06 -18.98 -15.23
C GLY A 147 0.76 -18.21 -14.21
N LEU A 148 1.94 -17.78 -14.64
CA LEU A 148 2.86 -17.02 -13.82
C LEU A 148 3.34 -15.75 -14.50
N ILE A 149 3.36 -14.66 -13.75
CA ILE A 149 3.90 -13.38 -14.15
C ILE A 149 5.08 -13.05 -13.23
N LEU A 150 6.25 -12.81 -13.81
CA LEU A 150 7.43 -12.33 -13.11
C LEU A 150 7.76 -10.91 -13.58
N ASN A 151 7.64 -9.95 -12.68
CA ASN A 151 7.99 -8.56 -12.96
C ASN A 151 9.41 -8.29 -12.45
N ILE A 152 10.32 -7.89 -13.34
CA ILE A 152 11.67 -7.50 -12.94
C ILE A 152 11.62 -6.06 -12.44
N ALA A 153 11.56 -5.93 -11.11
CA ALA A 153 11.64 -4.67 -10.41
C ALA A 153 13.12 -4.26 -10.22
N SER A 154 13.47 -3.80 -9.02
CA SER A 154 14.84 -3.49 -8.62
C SER A 154 14.88 -3.32 -7.11
N ALA A 155 16.06 -3.44 -6.50
CA ALA A 155 16.28 -2.99 -5.13
C ALA A 155 15.96 -1.48 -4.96
N ALA A 156 16.05 -0.68 -6.03
CA ALA A 156 15.58 0.71 -6.09
C ALA A 156 14.07 0.88 -5.79
N GLY A 157 13.29 -0.20 -5.92
CA GLY A 157 11.88 -0.21 -5.55
C GLY A 157 11.61 -0.56 -4.09
N LEU A 158 12.65 -0.98 -3.35
CA LEU A 158 12.56 -1.34 -1.93
C LEU A 158 13.11 -0.20 -1.04
N TYR A 159 14.13 0.49 -1.52
CA TYR A 159 14.73 1.64 -0.87
C TYR A 159 15.15 2.69 -1.91
N PRO A 160 15.16 3.99 -1.54
CA PRO A 160 15.40 5.06 -2.50
C PRO A 160 16.84 5.05 -3.02
N MET A 161 17.00 5.11 -4.35
CA MET A 161 18.27 5.41 -4.98
C MET A 161 18.32 6.88 -5.34
N GLN A 162 19.10 7.65 -4.56
CA GLN A 162 19.13 9.11 -4.65
C GLN A 162 19.57 9.65 -6.02
N PHE A 163 20.42 8.92 -6.75
CA PHE A 163 20.90 9.30 -8.07
C PHE A 163 19.96 8.89 -9.22
N GLY A 164 18.82 8.26 -8.91
CA GLY A 164 17.81 7.86 -9.88
C GLY A 164 16.42 7.87 -9.24
N PRO A 165 15.89 9.04 -8.87
CA PRO A 165 14.59 9.16 -8.20
C PRO A 165 13.42 8.71 -9.08
N ILE A 166 13.44 8.99 -10.38
CA ILE A 166 12.38 8.54 -11.30
C ILE A 166 12.46 7.03 -11.48
N TYR A 167 13.68 6.51 -11.63
CA TYR A 167 13.91 5.07 -11.65
C TYR A 167 13.38 4.39 -10.38
N SER A 168 13.71 4.93 -9.21
CA SER A 168 13.24 4.44 -7.90
C SER A 168 11.71 4.47 -7.80
N ALA A 169 11.08 5.58 -8.20
CA ALA A 169 9.62 5.70 -8.21
C ALA A 169 8.97 4.67 -9.14
N SER A 170 9.51 4.49 -10.35
CA SER A 170 8.99 3.51 -11.31
C SER A 170 9.10 2.07 -10.80
N LYS A 171 10.24 1.68 -10.24
CA LYS A 171 10.47 0.33 -9.71
C LYS A 171 9.76 0.09 -8.38
N GLY A 172 9.58 1.11 -7.55
CA GLY A 172 8.71 1.07 -6.37
C GLY A 172 7.24 0.86 -6.77
N GLY A 173 6.82 1.51 -7.85
CA GLY A 173 5.54 1.27 -8.51
C GLY A 173 5.37 -0.19 -8.93
N VAL A 174 6.38 -0.80 -9.58
CA VAL A 174 6.33 -2.22 -9.97
C VAL A 174 6.21 -3.15 -8.76
N VAL A 175 6.97 -2.89 -7.68
CA VAL A 175 6.91 -3.68 -6.45
C VAL A 175 5.51 -3.64 -5.85
N MET A 176 4.97 -2.44 -5.65
CA MET A 176 3.64 -2.27 -5.05
C MET A 176 2.52 -2.78 -5.95
N PHE A 177 2.60 -2.50 -7.26
CA PHE A 177 1.69 -3.06 -8.25
C PHE A 177 1.65 -4.58 -8.17
N THR A 178 2.81 -5.24 -8.17
CA THR A 178 2.89 -6.70 -8.13
C THR A 178 2.29 -7.29 -6.85
N ARG A 179 2.55 -6.66 -5.70
CA ARG A 179 1.96 -7.07 -4.40
C ARG A 179 0.44 -6.92 -4.39
N ALA A 180 -0.09 -5.89 -5.04
CA ALA A 180 -1.53 -5.66 -5.15
C ALA A 180 -2.26 -6.69 -6.03
N LEU A 181 -1.54 -7.48 -6.83
CA LEU A 181 -2.11 -8.51 -7.71
C LEU A 181 -2.38 -9.85 -7.03
N LEU A 182 -2.28 -9.96 -5.69
CA LEU A 182 -2.55 -11.20 -4.96
C LEU A 182 -3.94 -11.79 -5.29
N GLY A 183 -4.93 -10.95 -5.60
CA GLY A 183 -6.27 -11.36 -6.01
C GLY A 183 -6.32 -12.23 -7.27
N LEU A 184 -5.31 -12.17 -8.14
CA LEU A 184 -5.20 -13.00 -9.34
C LEU A 184 -5.10 -14.50 -9.04
N LYS A 185 -4.75 -14.87 -7.80
CA LYS A 185 -4.72 -16.28 -7.37
C LYS A 185 -6.08 -16.98 -7.56
N LYS A 186 -7.19 -16.23 -7.49
CA LYS A 186 -8.55 -16.74 -7.77
C LYS A 186 -8.73 -17.19 -9.23
N LEU A 187 -7.88 -16.72 -10.13
CA LEU A 187 -7.82 -17.09 -11.55
C LEU A 187 -6.68 -18.08 -11.84
N GLU A 188 -6.08 -18.67 -10.80
CA GLU A 188 -4.91 -19.55 -10.89
C GLU A 188 -3.66 -18.88 -11.50
N ILE A 189 -3.62 -17.53 -11.45
CA ILE A 189 -2.51 -16.72 -11.93
C ILE A 189 -1.73 -16.18 -10.73
N ARG A 190 -0.41 -16.32 -10.76
CA ARG A 190 0.50 -15.79 -9.73
C ARG A 190 1.34 -14.68 -10.33
N ALA A 191 1.47 -13.56 -9.63
CA ALA A 191 2.37 -12.48 -10.01
C ALA A 191 3.40 -12.26 -8.89
N ASN A 192 4.69 -12.22 -9.21
CA ASN A 192 5.78 -12.01 -8.26
C ASN A 192 6.80 -11.02 -8.82
N ALA A 193 7.58 -10.37 -7.96
CA ALA A 193 8.58 -9.38 -8.33
C ALA A 193 10.00 -9.86 -8.00
N LEU A 194 10.92 -9.67 -8.93
CA LEU A 194 12.35 -9.85 -8.70
C LEU A 194 13.00 -8.48 -8.49
N CYS A 195 13.71 -8.28 -7.39
CA CYS A 195 14.30 -7.01 -6.99
C CYS A 195 15.83 -7.15 -6.89
N PRO A 196 16.54 -7.21 -8.02
CA PRO A 196 17.99 -7.28 -7.99
C PRO A 196 18.63 -5.94 -7.67
N GLU A 197 19.81 -5.99 -7.05
CA GLU A 197 20.79 -4.91 -7.09
C GLU A 197 21.51 -4.91 -8.46
N PHE A 198 22.71 -4.34 -8.54
CA PHE A 198 23.40 -4.12 -9.81
C PHE A 198 23.90 -5.42 -10.44
N VAL A 199 23.55 -5.65 -11.70
CA VAL A 199 24.06 -6.75 -12.51
C VAL A 199 24.86 -6.16 -13.66
N GLN A 200 26.04 -6.72 -13.94
CA GLN A 200 26.88 -6.28 -15.05
C GLN A 200 26.22 -6.61 -16.39
N THR A 201 25.48 -5.65 -16.93
CA THR A 201 24.70 -5.75 -18.17
C THR A 201 24.71 -4.42 -18.92
N GLN A 202 24.26 -4.42 -20.18
CA GLN A 202 24.12 -3.22 -21.01
C GLN A 202 23.25 -2.12 -20.35
N PHE A 203 22.34 -2.49 -19.44
CA PHE A 203 21.55 -1.54 -18.65
C PHE A 203 22.43 -0.47 -17.96
N LEU A 204 23.62 -0.85 -17.50
CA LEU A 204 24.55 0.04 -16.81
C LEU A 204 25.11 1.17 -17.68
N GLU A 205 25.02 1.05 -19.01
CA GLU A 205 25.45 2.09 -19.93
C GLU A 205 24.60 3.37 -19.76
N SER A 206 23.30 3.18 -19.54
CA SER A 206 22.29 4.24 -19.30
C SER A 206 22.31 4.85 -17.89
N VAL A 207 23.22 4.41 -17.01
CA VAL A 207 23.33 4.94 -15.65
C VAL A 207 24.24 6.16 -15.61
N SER A 208 23.82 7.20 -14.90
CA SER A 208 24.60 8.42 -14.68
C SER A 208 26.00 8.15 -14.08
N SER A 209 26.94 9.09 -14.27
CA SER A 209 28.30 8.97 -13.76
C SER A 209 28.37 8.81 -12.23
N ALA A 210 27.49 9.50 -11.50
CA ALA A 210 27.31 9.36 -10.06
C ALA A 210 26.87 7.94 -9.69
N GLY A 211 25.91 7.38 -10.45
CA GLY A 211 25.48 6.00 -10.27
C GLY A 211 26.62 5.00 -10.50
N LYS A 212 27.41 5.15 -11.56
CA LYS A 212 28.55 4.26 -11.85
C LYS A 212 29.57 4.19 -10.70
N LYS A 213 29.89 5.33 -10.05
CA LYS A 213 30.76 5.35 -8.87
C LYS A 213 30.16 4.59 -7.69
N PHE A 214 28.87 4.78 -7.42
CA PHE A 214 28.17 4.09 -6.34
C PHE A 214 28.15 2.57 -6.55
N ILE A 215 27.90 2.13 -7.79
CA ILE A 215 27.86 0.72 -8.18
C ILE A 215 29.20 0.03 -7.94
N ASN A 216 30.30 0.65 -8.37
CA ASN A 216 31.64 0.11 -8.17
C ASN A 216 31.98 -0.10 -6.68
N ASN A 217 31.44 0.74 -5.79
CA ASN A 217 31.65 0.60 -4.36
C ASN A 217 30.81 -0.52 -3.73
N LEU A 218 29.62 -0.81 -4.25
CA LEU A 218 28.73 -1.86 -3.74
C LEU A 218 29.13 -3.26 -4.21
N GLY A 219 29.45 -3.38 -5.51
CA GLY A 219 29.70 -4.63 -6.21
C GLY A 219 28.53 -5.08 -7.10
N TYR A 220 28.72 -6.20 -7.79
CA TYR A 220 27.76 -6.75 -8.74
C TYR A 220 27.16 -8.06 -8.24
N VAL A 221 25.87 -8.25 -8.49
CA VAL A 221 25.16 -9.52 -8.36
C VAL A 221 25.52 -10.40 -9.56
N THR A 222 25.86 -11.66 -9.31
CA THR A 222 26.13 -12.64 -10.38
C THR A 222 24.83 -13.10 -11.04
N MET A 223 24.89 -13.47 -12.32
CA MET A 223 23.70 -13.93 -13.05
C MET A 223 23.10 -15.21 -12.45
N ASP A 224 23.93 -16.10 -11.89
CA ASP A 224 23.45 -17.31 -11.21
C ASP A 224 22.54 -16.97 -10.03
N ARG A 225 22.88 -15.95 -9.23
CA ARG A 225 22.04 -15.50 -8.12
C ARG A 225 20.73 -14.89 -8.59
N ILE A 226 20.72 -14.24 -9.76
CA ILE A 226 19.50 -13.75 -10.41
C ILE A 226 18.58 -14.92 -10.79
N LEU A 227 19.15 -15.95 -11.41
CA LEU A 227 18.41 -17.15 -11.80
C LEU A 227 17.88 -17.89 -10.57
N GLU A 228 18.70 -18.12 -9.55
CA GLU A 228 18.29 -18.72 -8.28
C GLU A 228 17.10 -17.98 -7.67
N GLY A 229 17.19 -16.65 -7.55
CA GLY A 229 16.11 -15.82 -7.01
C GLY A 229 14.84 -15.84 -7.86
N ALA A 230 14.96 -15.89 -9.19
CA ALA A 230 13.80 -16.05 -10.07
C ALA A 230 13.12 -17.41 -9.84
N PHE A 231 13.89 -18.50 -9.80
CA PHE A 231 13.33 -19.84 -9.61
C PHE A 231 12.72 -20.08 -8.23
N MET A 232 13.10 -19.31 -7.19
CA MET A 232 12.42 -19.33 -5.89
C MET A 232 10.91 -19.04 -5.99
N VAL A 233 10.48 -18.22 -6.96
CA VAL A 233 9.05 -17.89 -7.17
C VAL A 233 8.44 -18.57 -8.39
N LEU A 234 9.27 -18.94 -9.38
CA LEU A 234 8.81 -19.73 -10.52
C LEU A 234 8.39 -21.14 -10.10
N ASP A 235 9.20 -21.81 -9.28
CA ASP A 235 9.00 -23.22 -8.89
C ASP A 235 8.16 -23.42 -7.62
N ASP A 236 7.91 -22.36 -6.84
CA ASP A 236 7.07 -22.43 -5.65
C ASP A 236 5.67 -21.87 -5.92
N GLU A 237 4.72 -22.78 -6.06
CA GLU A 237 3.31 -22.47 -6.34
C GLU A 237 2.62 -21.67 -5.24
N ARG A 238 3.20 -21.62 -4.03
CA ARG A 238 2.65 -20.86 -2.91
C ARG A 238 2.91 -19.37 -3.08
N GLN A 239 3.89 -18.98 -3.88
CA GLN A 239 4.32 -17.59 -4.02
C GLN A 239 3.39 -16.81 -4.96
N ALA A 240 2.68 -15.84 -4.39
CA ALA A 240 1.89 -14.85 -5.10
C ALA A 240 1.99 -13.52 -4.37
N GLY A 241 2.23 -12.44 -5.11
CA GLY A 241 2.53 -11.12 -4.54
C GLY A 241 3.89 -11.05 -3.84
N ALA A 242 4.76 -12.06 -3.99
CA ALA A 242 6.05 -12.09 -3.34
C ALA A 242 7.05 -11.15 -4.03
N CYS A 243 7.96 -10.57 -3.26
CA CYS A 243 9.09 -9.80 -3.76
C CYS A 243 10.38 -10.50 -3.32
N VAL A 244 11.25 -10.88 -4.27
CA VAL A 244 12.55 -11.49 -3.98
C VAL A 244 13.63 -10.44 -4.12
N TRP A 245 14.26 -10.06 -3.02
CA TRP A 245 15.41 -9.15 -3.00
C TRP A 245 16.71 -9.93 -3.20
N ILE A 246 17.52 -9.50 -4.17
CA ILE A 246 18.80 -10.12 -4.51
C ILE A 246 19.92 -9.09 -4.29
N PRO A 247 20.43 -8.96 -3.06
CA PRO A 247 21.50 -8.03 -2.73
C PRO A 247 22.87 -8.56 -3.17
N ALA A 248 23.81 -7.67 -3.51
CA ALA A 248 25.15 -8.03 -3.96
C ALA A 248 25.95 -8.76 -2.87
N ARG A 249 25.81 -8.35 -1.61
CA ARG A 249 26.64 -8.83 -0.49
C ARG A 249 25.94 -9.80 0.46
N ASN A 250 24.62 -9.70 0.56
CA ASN A 250 23.83 -10.52 1.48
C ASN A 250 23.16 -11.68 0.72
N PRO A 251 22.66 -12.72 1.40
CA PRO A 251 21.87 -13.77 0.77
C PRO A 251 20.60 -13.25 0.11
N THR A 252 20.15 -13.94 -0.94
CA THR A 252 18.85 -13.71 -1.57
C THR A 252 17.73 -14.00 -0.57
N GLN A 253 16.73 -13.13 -0.50
CA GLN A 253 15.66 -13.25 0.49
C GLN A 253 14.34 -12.62 0.02
N PHE A 254 13.23 -12.98 0.67
CA PHE A 254 11.95 -12.32 0.44
C PHE A 254 11.90 -10.94 1.13
N TRP A 255 11.20 -10.00 0.50
CA TRP A 255 10.96 -8.66 1.02
C TRP A 255 9.47 -8.43 1.32
N PRO A 256 9.13 -7.80 2.47
CA PRO A 256 10.03 -7.36 3.53
C PRO A 256 10.60 -8.56 4.30
N SER A 257 11.87 -8.49 4.68
CA SER A 257 12.50 -9.51 5.53
C SER A 257 11.86 -9.49 6.93
N GLU A 258 12.06 -10.52 7.76
CA GLU A 258 11.57 -10.49 9.14
C GLU A 258 12.19 -9.35 9.95
N GLU A 259 13.44 -8.98 9.67
CA GLU A 259 14.08 -7.81 10.28
C GLU A 259 13.41 -6.51 9.83
N GLU A 260 13.09 -6.38 8.55
CA GLU A 260 12.38 -5.21 8.05
C GLU A 260 10.97 -5.12 8.66
N LYS A 261 10.25 -6.24 8.72
CA LYS A 261 8.95 -6.31 9.41
C LYS A 261 9.07 -5.93 10.89
N LYS A 262 10.15 -6.31 11.58
CA LYS A 262 10.37 -5.93 13.00
C LYS A 262 10.46 -4.42 13.20
N LYS A 263 10.96 -3.65 12.23
CA LYS A 263 10.99 -2.17 12.30
C LYS A 263 9.58 -1.57 12.39
N TYR A 264 8.63 -2.24 11.76
CA TYR A 264 7.22 -1.84 11.68
C TYR A 264 6.33 -2.53 12.72
N ARG A 265 6.79 -3.64 13.30
CA ARG A 265 6.11 -4.26 14.43
C ARG A 265 6.20 -3.31 15.61
N VAL A 266 5.06 -2.74 15.98
CA VAL A 266 4.85 -2.27 17.34
C VAL A 266 4.96 -3.53 18.18
N THR A 267 6.13 -3.75 18.79
CA THR A 267 6.18 -4.64 19.95
C THR A 267 5.15 -4.05 20.88
N GLY A 268 4.04 -4.76 21.08
CA GLY A 268 3.11 -4.42 22.14
C GLY A 268 4.03 -4.15 23.32
N LEU A 269 4.05 -2.90 23.78
CA LEU A 269 4.70 -2.55 25.03
C LEU A 269 4.34 -3.73 25.91
N GLN A 270 5.33 -4.54 26.32
CA GLN A 270 5.09 -5.47 27.40
C GLN A 270 4.33 -4.61 28.38
N SER A 271 3.06 -4.94 28.61
CA SER A 271 2.21 -4.13 29.45
C SER A 271 2.84 -4.27 30.81
N LYS A 272 3.87 -3.45 31.09
CA LYS A 272 4.23 -3.09 32.44
C LYS A 272 2.89 -2.64 32.97
N PRO A 273 2.35 -3.33 33.99
CA PRO A 273 1.13 -2.90 34.63
C PRO A 273 1.31 -1.41 34.82
N SER A 274 0.44 -0.63 34.18
CA SER A 274 0.47 0.80 34.32
C SER A 274 0.22 1.07 35.79
N ASN A 275 1.29 1.31 36.54
CA ASN A 275 1.23 1.88 37.89
C ASN A 275 0.84 3.37 37.82
N ALA A 276 0.44 3.89 36.64
CA ALA A 276 -0.26 5.15 36.59
C ALA A 276 -1.54 4.98 37.44
N PRO A 277 -1.77 5.85 38.43
CA PRO A 277 -2.97 5.78 39.25
C PRO A 277 -4.18 5.75 38.32
N LEU A 278 -5.05 4.75 38.50
CA LEU A 278 -6.34 4.71 37.83
C LEU A 278 -6.97 6.10 37.97
N ALA A 279 -7.20 6.76 36.83
CA ALA A 279 -7.93 8.02 36.83
C ALA A 279 -9.24 7.79 37.59
N LEU A 280 -9.55 8.65 38.55
CA LEU A 280 -10.79 8.56 39.31
C LEU A 280 -11.96 8.42 38.32
N ALA A 281 -12.76 7.38 38.52
CA ALA A 281 -13.91 7.11 37.68
C ALA A 281 -14.79 8.37 37.62
N PRO A 282 -15.14 8.85 36.41
CA PRO A 282 -16.05 9.98 36.31
C PRO A 282 -17.39 9.65 36.97
N PRO A 283 -18.05 10.64 37.61
CA PRO A 283 -19.34 10.42 38.21
C PRO A 283 -20.39 10.07 37.14
N ILE A 284 -21.34 9.22 37.51
CA ILE A 284 -22.53 8.97 36.68
C ILE A 284 -23.41 10.23 36.71
N PRO A 285 -23.70 10.87 35.57
CA PRO A 285 -24.49 12.10 35.52
C PRO A 285 -25.98 11.82 35.76
N SER A 286 -26.70 12.78 36.31
CA SER A 286 -28.17 12.81 36.24
C SER A 286 -28.66 13.42 34.92
N GLN A 287 -27.89 14.37 34.38
CA GLN A 287 -28.10 14.99 33.07
C GLN A 287 -26.77 15.29 32.39
N PHE A 288 -26.76 15.32 31.06
CA PHE A 288 -25.60 15.70 30.27
C PHE A 288 -26.03 16.32 28.94
N GLN A 289 -25.13 17.03 28.28
CA GLN A 289 -25.38 17.66 26.98
C GLN A 289 -24.84 16.83 25.82
N LYS A 290 -25.54 16.89 24.69
CA LYS A 290 -25.07 16.36 23.41
C LYS A 290 -25.47 17.26 22.25
N VAL A 291 -24.73 17.17 21.15
CA VAL A 291 -25.07 17.81 19.88
C VAL A 291 -25.87 16.83 19.04
N VAL A 292 -27.00 17.28 18.50
CA VAL A 292 -27.82 16.51 17.56
C VAL A 292 -28.01 17.29 16.27
N VAL A 293 -28.13 16.58 15.16
CA VAL A 293 -28.62 17.13 13.89
C VAL A 293 -30.13 17.23 14.00
N HIS A 294 -30.68 18.44 13.92
CA HIS A 294 -32.12 18.69 13.98
C HIS A 294 -32.73 19.06 12.62
N THR A 295 -31.89 19.34 11.63
CA THR A 295 -32.29 19.56 10.23
C THR A 295 -31.15 19.15 9.30
N LEU A 296 -31.47 18.67 8.11
CA LEU A 296 -30.45 18.25 7.15
C LEU A 296 -29.85 19.45 6.44
N SER A 297 -28.54 19.66 6.56
CA SER A 297 -27.81 20.72 5.86
C SER A 297 -26.31 20.45 5.85
N SER A 298 -25.61 20.93 4.81
CA SER A 298 -24.15 20.99 4.80
C SER A 298 -23.59 22.12 5.67
N ASN A 299 -24.42 23.05 6.12
CA ASN A 299 -24.03 24.03 7.14
C ASN A 299 -24.18 23.38 8.53
N PHE A 300 -23.11 22.74 9.00
CA PHE A 300 -23.11 21.97 10.26
C PHE A 300 -23.64 22.78 11.46
N ARG A 301 -23.26 24.07 11.55
CA ARG A 301 -23.71 24.96 12.63
C ARG A 301 -25.22 25.19 12.58
N ALA A 302 -25.80 25.34 11.40
CA ALA A 302 -27.24 25.52 11.22
C ALA A 302 -28.02 24.20 11.30
N ALA A 303 -27.36 23.07 11.02
CA ALA A 303 -27.93 21.73 11.07
C ALA A 303 -28.06 21.18 12.49
N THR A 304 -27.25 21.69 13.42
CA THR A 304 -27.07 21.12 14.75
C THR A 304 -27.51 22.03 15.89
N LYS A 305 -27.91 21.41 17.00
CA LYS A 305 -28.20 22.10 18.26
C LYS A 305 -27.75 21.26 19.44
N VAL A 306 -27.45 21.92 20.55
CA VAL A 306 -27.19 21.25 21.83
C VAL A 306 -28.52 20.90 22.48
N VAL A 307 -28.63 19.68 23.00
CA VAL A 307 -29.77 19.21 23.78
C VAL A 307 -29.28 18.64 25.11
N THR A 308 -30.08 18.83 26.16
CA THR A 308 -29.85 18.21 27.46
C THR A 308 -30.58 16.88 27.53
N VAL A 309 -29.88 15.84 27.97
CA VAL A 309 -30.38 14.47 28.13
C VAL A 309 -30.44 14.15 29.61
N THR A 310 -31.58 13.62 30.07
CA THR A 310 -31.67 13.03 31.41
C THR A 310 -31.21 11.58 31.36
N TYR A 311 -30.21 11.24 32.16
CA TYR A 311 -29.71 9.87 32.28
C TYR A 311 -30.44 9.12 33.38
N LYS A 312 -30.78 7.85 33.13
CA LYS A 312 -31.46 6.98 34.08
C LYS A 312 -30.56 5.77 34.38
N PRO A 313 -29.86 5.75 35.53
CA PRO A 313 -29.12 4.56 35.95
C PRO A 313 -30.07 3.39 36.30
N PRO A 314 -29.58 2.14 36.33
CA PRO A 314 -28.20 1.70 36.11
C PRO A 314 -27.82 1.60 34.62
N VAL A 315 -26.52 1.43 34.35
CA VAL A 315 -26.01 1.13 32.99
C VAL A 315 -26.60 -0.21 32.51
N LYS A 316 -27.08 -0.25 31.27
CA LYS A 316 -27.70 -1.47 30.70
C LYS A 316 -26.75 -2.67 30.70
N PRO A 317 -27.27 -3.91 30.84
CA PRO A 317 -26.46 -5.11 30.70
C PRO A 317 -25.66 -5.14 29.38
N GLY A 318 -24.39 -5.56 29.45
CA GLY A 318 -23.47 -5.59 28.31
C GLY A 318 -23.06 -4.22 27.75
N HIS A 319 -23.39 -3.13 28.44
CA HIS A 319 -23.03 -1.76 28.04
C HIS A 319 -22.04 -1.12 29.01
N VAL A 320 -21.38 -0.07 28.55
CA VAL A 320 -20.62 0.86 29.37
C VAL A 320 -21.13 2.28 29.16
N LEU A 321 -21.06 3.08 30.22
CA LEU A 321 -21.27 4.52 30.16
C LEU A 321 -19.90 5.19 30.15
N ILE A 322 -19.62 5.98 29.12
CA ILE A 322 -18.33 6.63 28.90
C ILE A 322 -18.52 8.15 29.02
N LYS A 323 -17.66 8.81 29.79
CA LYS A 323 -17.48 10.27 29.74
C LYS A 323 -16.48 10.61 28.65
N TYR A 324 -16.91 11.28 27.59
CA TYR A 324 -15.98 11.70 26.54
C TYR A 324 -15.18 12.92 26.99
N LEU A 325 -13.89 12.90 26.67
CA LEU A 325 -12.93 13.97 26.95
C LEU A 325 -12.49 14.66 25.67
N TYR A 326 -12.32 13.88 24.61
CA TYR A 326 -11.84 14.32 23.31
C TYR A 326 -12.73 13.75 22.21
N VAL A 327 -13.01 14.54 21.20
CA VAL A 327 -13.83 14.15 20.05
C VAL A 327 -13.12 14.48 18.75
N GLY A 328 -13.28 13.62 17.74
CA GLY A 328 -12.80 13.84 16.39
C GLY A 328 -13.79 14.69 15.62
N ILE A 329 -13.30 15.71 14.92
CA ILE A 329 -14.10 16.52 14.00
C ILE A 329 -13.52 16.35 12.62
N ASN A 330 -14.32 15.85 11.67
CA ASN A 330 -13.86 15.61 10.31
C ASN A 330 -14.96 15.87 9.26
N ALA A 331 -14.59 15.80 7.98
CA ALA A 331 -15.51 16.09 6.87
C ALA A 331 -16.76 15.18 6.86
N SER A 332 -16.68 13.99 7.45
CA SER A 332 -17.80 13.06 7.58
C SER A 332 -18.92 13.63 8.44
N ASP A 333 -18.63 14.47 9.44
CA ASP A 333 -19.66 15.11 10.26
C ASP A 333 -20.55 16.06 9.44
N VAL A 334 -19.95 16.76 8.47
CA VAL A 334 -20.66 17.62 7.53
C VAL A 334 -21.49 16.79 6.54
N ASN A 335 -20.93 15.69 6.03
CA ASN A 335 -21.67 14.80 5.14
C ASN A 335 -22.85 14.11 5.85
N PHE A 336 -22.66 13.72 7.11
CA PHE A 336 -23.69 13.11 7.95
C PHE A 336 -24.84 14.07 8.23
N SER A 337 -24.54 15.31 8.65
CA SER A 337 -25.56 16.34 8.87
C SER A 337 -26.28 16.76 7.58
N ALA A 338 -25.66 16.58 6.41
CA ALA A 338 -26.31 16.74 5.11
C ALA A 338 -27.14 15.52 4.66
N GLY A 339 -27.21 14.44 5.45
CA GLY A 339 -27.97 13.23 5.14
C GLY A 339 -27.29 12.26 4.17
N ARG A 340 -26.02 12.45 3.81
CA ARG A 340 -25.33 11.71 2.73
C ARG A 340 -24.94 10.26 3.05
N TYR A 341 -25.04 9.86 4.31
CA TYR A 341 -24.73 8.49 4.77
C TYR A 341 -25.97 7.62 5.02
N HIS A 342 -27.16 8.11 4.68
CA HIS A 342 -28.40 7.33 4.70
C HIS A 342 -28.73 6.86 3.27
N ALA A 343 -29.58 5.84 3.12
CA ALA A 343 -29.92 5.33 1.79
C ALA A 343 -30.73 6.35 0.98
N SER A 344 -31.43 7.27 1.65
CA SER A 344 -32.09 8.41 1.02
C SER A 344 -32.18 9.63 1.94
N VAL A 345 -32.40 10.81 1.36
CA VAL A 345 -32.66 12.06 2.11
C VAL A 345 -33.95 11.95 2.94
N GLN A 346 -34.95 11.22 2.45
CA GLN A 346 -36.22 10.98 3.13
C GLN A 346 -36.03 10.12 4.39
N GLU A 347 -35.20 9.09 4.31
CA GLU A 347 -34.82 8.27 5.46
C GLU A 347 -34.05 9.10 6.50
N ALA A 348 -33.06 9.89 6.05
CA ALA A 348 -32.32 10.77 6.93
C ALA A 348 -33.23 11.78 7.65
N ALA A 349 -34.22 12.34 6.92
CA ALA A 349 -35.16 13.31 7.48
C ALA A 349 -36.12 12.66 8.48
N ALA A 350 -36.58 11.44 8.21
CA ALA A 350 -37.44 10.68 9.11
C ALA A 350 -36.76 10.30 10.44
N GLY A 351 -35.43 10.20 10.44
CA GLY A 351 -34.63 9.88 11.63
C GLY A 351 -34.28 11.07 12.54
N LEU A 352 -34.66 12.30 12.18
CA LEU A 352 -34.33 13.47 12.98
C LEU A 352 -35.08 13.50 14.34
N PRO A 353 -34.44 13.93 15.44
CA PRO A 353 -33.04 14.38 15.53
C PRO A 353 -32.04 13.21 15.62
N LEU A 354 -30.90 13.36 14.92
CA LEU A 354 -29.85 12.33 14.84
C LEU A 354 -28.66 12.65 15.78
N ASP A 355 -28.11 11.62 16.41
CA ASP A 355 -26.87 11.71 17.19
C ASP A 355 -25.65 11.82 16.26
N CYS A 356 -24.92 12.94 16.32
CA CYS A 356 -23.75 13.20 15.46
C CYS A 356 -22.40 13.12 16.20
N GLY A 357 -21.31 13.10 15.43
CA GLY A 357 -19.96 12.78 15.90
C GLY A 357 -19.70 11.28 15.85
N PHE A 358 -18.49 10.89 15.44
CA PHE A 358 -18.13 9.49 15.20
C PHE A 358 -17.02 9.03 16.13
N GLU A 359 -15.90 9.74 16.17
CA GLU A 359 -14.73 9.36 16.97
C GLU A 359 -14.72 10.10 18.30
N ALA A 360 -14.56 9.35 19.39
CA ALA A 360 -14.40 9.93 20.72
C ALA A 360 -13.48 9.09 21.59
N VAL A 361 -12.82 9.75 22.54
CA VAL A 361 -11.96 9.12 23.54
C VAL A 361 -12.38 9.65 24.90
N GLY A 362 -12.48 8.73 25.87
CA GLY A 362 -13.04 9.04 27.18
C GLY A 362 -12.65 8.04 28.25
N LEU A 363 -13.29 8.21 29.40
CA LEU A 363 -13.14 7.33 30.56
C LEU A 363 -14.47 6.65 30.85
N ILE A 364 -14.43 5.36 31.21
CA ILE A 364 -15.63 4.64 31.64
C ILE A 364 -16.11 5.24 32.97
N ALA A 365 -17.34 5.76 33.00
CA ALA A 365 -18.03 6.25 34.19
C ALA A 365 -18.82 5.13 34.90
N GLY A 366 -19.35 4.16 34.15
CA GLY A 366 -20.11 3.04 34.69
C GLY A 366 -20.11 1.83 33.77
N VAL A 367 -20.33 0.64 34.33
CA VAL A 367 -20.36 -0.64 33.63
C VAL A 367 -21.64 -1.36 34.01
N GLY A 368 -22.36 -1.87 33.02
CA GLY A 368 -23.57 -2.67 33.24
C GLY A 368 -23.28 -4.14 33.46
N ASP A 369 -24.29 -4.86 33.97
CA ASP A 369 -24.16 -6.28 34.28
C ASP A 369 -23.73 -7.13 33.07
N GLY A 370 -22.93 -8.16 33.30
CA GLY A 370 -22.50 -9.10 32.26
C GLY A 370 -21.33 -8.65 31.39
N VAL A 371 -20.71 -7.48 31.66
CA VAL A 371 -19.42 -7.11 31.06
C VAL A 371 -18.29 -7.83 31.79
N LEU A 372 -17.68 -8.81 31.13
CA LEU A 372 -16.66 -9.69 31.73
C LEU A 372 -15.21 -9.27 31.48
N ASP A 373 -14.98 -8.27 30.61
CA ASP A 373 -13.63 -7.80 30.28
C ASP A 373 -13.03 -6.99 31.44
N ALA A 374 -11.99 -7.53 32.08
CA ALA A 374 -11.30 -6.90 33.21
C ALA A 374 -10.63 -5.55 32.86
N ASN A 375 -10.45 -5.25 31.57
CA ASN A 375 -9.94 -3.96 31.10
C ASN A 375 -11.03 -2.88 31.07
N LEU A 376 -12.31 -3.26 31.06
CA LEU A 376 -13.44 -2.34 30.99
C LEU A 376 -14.07 -2.14 32.38
N LYS A 377 -13.42 -1.31 33.21
CA LYS A 377 -13.89 -0.93 34.55
C LYS A 377 -14.02 0.59 34.66
N PRO A 378 -14.80 1.11 35.62
CA PRO A 378 -14.86 2.56 35.86
C PRO A 378 -13.45 3.15 36.03
N GLY A 379 -13.18 4.26 35.33
CA GLY A 379 -11.86 4.90 35.25
C GLY A 379 -10.95 4.42 34.11
N SER A 380 -11.26 3.29 33.45
CA SER A 380 -10.51 2.84 32.27
C SER A 380 -10.64 3.80 31.10
N ALA A 381 -9.52 4.04 30.41
CA ALA A 381 -9.50 4.83 29.19
C ALA A 381 -9.95 3.99 27.98
N VAL A 382 -10.85 4.57 27.19
CA VAL A 382 -11.42 3.90 26.02
C VAL A 382 -11.57 4.86 24.83
N ALA A 383 -11.54 4.28 23.64
CA ALA A 383 -11.83 4.92 22.38
C ALA A 383 -13.12 4.32 21.77
N THR A 384 -13.87 5.13 21.03
CA THR A 384 -15.11 4.70 20.37
C THR A 384 -15.18 5.25 18.95
N VAL A 385 -15.75 4.46 18.04
CA VAL A 385 -16.11 4.87 16.67
C VAL A 385 -17.58 4.52 16.46
N ALA A 386 -18.47 5.43 16.81
CA ALA A 386 -19.92 5.23 16.78
C ALA A 386 -20.68 6.57 16.75
N TYR A 387 -21.92 6.55 16.25
CA TYR A 387 -22.78 7.74 16.25
C TYR A 387 -23.00 8.30 17.67
N GLY A 388 -22.92 9.63 17.78
CA GLY A 388 -23.10 10.36 19.03
C GLY A 388 -21.80 10.62 19.77
N GLY A 389 -20.68 10.71 19.06
CA GLY A 389 -19.39 11.17 19.59
C GLY A 389 -19.45 12.59 20.15
N PHE A 390 -20.31 13.47 19.62
CA PHE A 390 -20.51 14.82 20.16
C PHE A 390 -21.48 14.83 21.36
N SER A 391 -21.08 14.14 22.42
CA SER A 391 -21.82 14.01 23.67
C SER A 391 -20.87 14.10 24.85
N GLU A 392 -21.30 14.64 25.99
CA GLU A 392 -20.50 14.59 27.22
C GLU A 392 -20.41 13.15 27.77
N TYR A 393 -21.50 12.41 27.65
CA TYR A 393 -21.56 11.00 28.03
C TYR A 393 -22.25 10.16 26.95
N LYS A 394 -21.82 8.91 26.80
CA LYS A 394 -22.49 7.95 25.91
C LYS A 394 -22.55 6.58 26.56
N GLU A 395 -23.76 6.03 26.65
CA GLU A 395 -23.96 4.62 26.94
C GLU A 395 -23.95 3.83 25.62
N MET A 396 -23.14 2.76 25.56
CA MET A 396 -23.07 1.92 24.36
C MET A 396 -22.66 0.48 24.67
N PRO A 397 -22.98 -0.47 23.76
CA PRO A 397 -22.53 -1.85 23.86
C PRO A 397 -20.99 -1.95 23.85
N VAL A 398 -20.42 -2.86 24.64
CA VAL A 398 -18.96 -3.06 24.73
C VAL A 398 -18.28 -3.39 23.40
N LYS A 399 -19.01 -3.97 22.44
CA LYS A 399 -18.48 -4.30 21.09
C LYS A 399 -18.04 -3.08 20.26
N HIS A 400 -18.44 -1.87 20.66
CA HIS A 400 -18.07 -0.62 19.98
C HIS A 400 -16.96 0.15 20.73
N VAL A 401 -16.36 -0.47 21.74
CA VAL A 401 -15.42 0.16 22.66
C VAL A 401 -14.06 -0.49 22.55
N PHE A 402 -13.03 0.33 22.37
CA PHE A 402 -11.64 -0.11 22.30
C PHE A 402 -10.91 0.34 23.56
N SER A 403 -10.30 -0.59 24.29
CA SER A 403 -9.43 -0.24 25.42
C SER A 403 -8.19 0.49 24.92
N VAL A 404 -7.84 1.62 25.54
CA VAL A 404 -6.62 2.36 25.23
C VAL A 404 -5.79 2.59 26.49
N PRO A 405 -4.45 2.71 26.39
CA PRO A 405 -3.60 2.89 27.58
C PRO A 405 -3.90 4.18 28.36
N VAL A 406 -4.29 5.24 27.65
CA VAL A 406 -4.58 6.56 28.21
C VAL A 406 -5.56 7.29 27.31
N ALA A 407 -6.44 8.10 27.91
CA ALA A 407 -7.35 8.96 27.17
C ALA A 407 -6.63 10.28 26.84
N THR A 408 -6.15 10.42 25.60
CA THR A 408 -5.48 11.64 25.12
C THR A 408 -5.97 12.06 23.73
N PRO A 409 -5.76 13.33 23.32
CA PRO A 409 -6.08 13.82 21.98
C PRO A 409 -5.50 13.01 20.82
N GLU A 410 -4.30 12.46 20.98
CA GLU A 410 -3.58 11.75 19.93
C GLU A 410 -4.30 10.46 19.54
N VAL A 411 -4.98 9.83 20.50
CA VAL A 411 -5.80 8.64 20.23
C VAL A 411 -6.95 8.99 19.28
N VAL A 412 -7.59 10.15 19.45
CA VAL A 412 -8.64 10.62 18.53
C VAL A 412 -8.08 10.83 17.12
N ALA A 413 -6.90 11.46 16.99
CA ALA A 413 -6.29 11.71 15.69
C ALA A 413 -6.03 10.42 14.88
N MET A 414 -5.65 9.33 15.56
CA MET A 414 -5.50 8.01 14.95
C MET A 414 -6.83 7.44 14.44
N LEU A 415 -7.93 7.62 15.19
CA LEU A 415 -9.26 7.15 14.78
C LEU A 415 -9.77 7.91 13.56
N THR A 416 -9.67 9.24 13.57
CA THR A 416 -10.18 10.13 12.52
C THR A 416 -9.52 9.88 11.16
N SER A 417 -8.18 9.76 11.15
CA SER A 417 -7.42 9.51 9.93
C SER A 417 -7.50 8.03 9.50
N GLY A 418 -7.58 7.12 10.48
CA GLY A 418 -7.63 5.68 10.27
C GLY A 418 -8.93 5.23 9.61
N LEU A 419 -10.09 5.73 10.06
CA LEU A 419 -11.39 5.33 9.51
C LEU A 419 -11.62 5.91 8.11
N THR A 420 -11.26 7.17 7.87
CA THR A 420 -11.36 7.78 6.53
C THR A 420 -10.51 7.00 5.52
N ALA A 421 -9.31 6.60 5.93
CA ALA A 421 -8.46 5.73 5.14
C ALA A 421 -9.08 4.32 5.00
N SER A 422 -9.63 3.72 6.05
CA SER A 422 -10.30 2.41 5.99
C SER A 422 -11.50 2.38 5.06
N ILE A 423 -12.40 3.37 5.12
CA ILE A 423 -13.57 3.47 4.25
C ILE A 423 -13.15 3.71 2.79
N SER A 424 -12.14 4.55 2.58
CA SER A 424 -11.55 4.76 1.24
C SER A 424 -10.95 3.45 0.69
N LEU A 425 -10.40 2.60 1.55
CA LEU A 425 -9.86 1.28 1.19
C LEU A 425 -10.98 0.27 0.92
N GLU A 426 -12.04 0.23 1.73
CA GLU A 426 -13.19 -0.68 1.56
C GLU A 426 -13.99 -0.36 0.29
N GLN A 427 -14.32 0.92 0.04
CA GLN A 427 -15.01 1.32 -1.19
C GLN A 427 -14.09 1.25 -2.42
N GLY A 428 -12.77 1.38 -2.21
CA GLY A 428 -11.76 1.22 -3.26
C GLY A 428 -11.38 -0.24 -3.58
N GLN A 429 -11.99 -1.25 -2.93
CA GLN A 429 -11.58 -2.66 -3.03
C GLN A 429 -10.08 -2.91 -2.77
N PHE A 430 -9.45 -2.10 -1.91
CA PHE A 430 -8.06 -2.32 -1.51
C PHE A 430 -8.02 -3.18 -0.25
N GLY A 431 -7.22 -4.27 -0.31
CA GLY A 431 -6.99 -5.16 0.83
C GLY A 431 -6.34 -4.45 2.02
N ILE A 432 -6.56 -5.02 3.21
CA ILE A 432 -6.11 -4.59 4.54
C ILE A 432 -4.74 -3.89 4.52
N ILE A 433 -4.69 -2.64 5.00
CA ILE A 433 -3.45 -1.89 5.29
C ILE A 433 -3.32 -1.72 6.82
N GLU A 434 -2.16 -2.10 7.37
CA GLU A 434 -1.79 -1.83 8.76
C GLU A 434 -1.43 -0.35 8.95
N PHE A 435 -2.09 0.33 9.90
CA PHE A 435 -1.74 1.71 10.29
C PHE A 435 -0.53 1.70 11.23
N LEU A 436 0.56 2.36 10.82
CA LEU A 436 1.74 2.61 11.64
C LEU A 436 1.54 3.85 12.50
N SER A 437 1.40 3.66 13.81
CA SER A 437 1.47 4.72 14.81
C SER A 437 2.93 5.08 15.08
N THR A 438 3.37 6.27 14.67
CA THR A 438 4.66 6.84 15.07
C THR A 438 4.48 7.67 16.34
N SER A 439 4.65 7.06 17.52
CA SER A 439 4.83 7.82 18.76
C SER A 439 6.27 8.33 18.84
N GLY A 440 6.46 9.65 18.71
CA GLY A 440 7.76 10.31 18.83
C GLY A 440 8.36 10.12 20.23
N ARG A 441 9.61 9.64 20.29
CA ARG A 441 10.43 9.70 21.51
C ARG A 441 10.92 11.13 21.72
N LYS A 442 10.76 11.65 22.94
CA LYS A 442 11.61 12.73 23.44
C LYS A 442 13.03 12.18 23.57
N ASN A 443 13.99 12.84 22.95
CA ASN A 443 15.39 12.71 23.35
C ASN A 443 15.68 13.81 24.37
N ASP A 444 16.09 13.38 25.56
CA ASP A 444 16.83 14.21 26.49
C ASP A 444 18.16 14.56 25.85
N GLU A 445 18.37 15.83 25.54
CA GLU A 445 19.68 16.49 25.60
C GLU A 445 19.47 17.99 25.35
N GLY A 446 19.60 18.79 26.41
CA GLY A 446 19.56 20.24 26.31
C GLY A 446 20.75 20.76 25.50
N ARG A 447 20.46 21.48 24.42
CA ARG A 447 21.32 22.52 23.86
C ARG A 447 20.51 23.43 22.94
N ASP A 448 20.50 24.72 23.27
CA ASP A 448 19.94 25.79 22.45
C ASP A 448 20.76 26.00 21.17
N GLY A 449 20.05 26.22 20.07
CA GLY A 449 20.61 26.59 18.76
C GLY A 449 19.53 27.16 17.86
N ILE A 450 19.33 28.48 17.93
CA ILE A 450 18.44 29.26 17.06
C ILE A 450 19.03 29.31 15.64
N SER A 451 18.23 29.02 14.61
CA SER A 451 18.05 29.91 13.44
C SER A 451 17.10 29.33 12.38
N ASP A 452 15.96 30.01 12.29
CA ASP A 452 15.28 30.40 11.06
C ASP A 452 14.59 29.34 10.18
N SER A 453 13.36 28.99 10.57
CA SER A 453 12.35 28.38 9.68
C SER A 453 11.25 29.37 9.29
N SER A 454 11.60 30.64 9.04
CA SER A 454 10.65 31.65 8.56
C SER A 454 10.37 31.53 7.06
N ARG A 455 9.96 30.35 6.55
CA ARG A 455 9.45 30.27 5.15
C ARG A 455 8.57 29.07 4.80
N TRP A 456 7.65 28.67 5.68
CA TRP A 456 6.49 27.87 5.25
C TRP A 456 5.24 28.32 6.02
N ARG A 457 4.62 29.42 5.57
CA ARG A 457 3.28 29.81 6.00
C ARG A 457 2.25 29.36 4.94
N ASN A 458 1.24 28.64 5.44
CA ASN A 458 -0.15 28.56 4.96
C ASN A 458 -0.47 27.66 3.76
N ARG A 459 -0.90 26.42 4.04
CA ARG A 459 -2.30 25.92 3.87
C ARG A 459 -2.48 24.59 4.64
N PRO A 460 -3.61 24.35 5.35
CA PRO A 460 -3.70 23.32 6.40
C PRO A 460 -4.26 21.98 5.92
N VAL A 461 -3.71 20.87 6.45
CA VAL A 461 -4.43 19.60 6.60
C VAL A 461 -5.46 19.81 7.71
N CYS A 462 -6.75 19.87 7.37
CA CYS A 462 -7.82 20.11 8.33
C CYS A 462 -8.11 18.85 9.17
N SER A 463 -7.42 18.72 10.29
CA SER A 463 -7.88 17.93 11.44
C SER A 463 -7.84 18.83 12.67
N ALA A 464 -9.00 19.14 13.24
CA ALA A 464 -9.12 19.94 14.46
C ALA A 464 -9.56 19.02 15.60
N VAL A 465 -8.84 19.06 16.72
CA VAL A 465 -9.24 18.40 17.97
C VAL A 465 -10.00 19.40 18.82
N GLY A 466 -11.21 19.05 19.26
CA GLY A 466 -12.00 19.85 20.21
C GLY A 466 -11.97 19.26 21.62
N GLN A 467 -11.88 20.13 22.64
CA GLN A 467 -12.08 19.77 24.04
C GLN A 467 -13.52 20.11 24.46
N VAL A 468 -14.20 19.19 25.15
CA VAL A 468 -15.57 19.42 25.63
C VAL A 468 -15.50 20.20 26.97
N SER A 469 -15.98 21.45 27.01
CA SER A 469 -16.08 22.24 28.25
C SER A 469 -17.48 22.82 28.45
N GLY A 470 -18.02 22.64 29.66
CA GLY A 470 -19.36 23.08 30.08
C GLY A 470 -19.35 24.41 30.85
N GLN A 471 -18.65 25.44 30.38
CA GLN A 471 -18.77 26.79 30.93
C GLN A 471 -19.03 27.82 29.83
N GLN A 472 -20.05 28.65 30.05
CA GLN A 472 -20.36 29.82 29.24
C GLN A 472 -19.15 30.76 29.24
N GLY A 473 -18.40 30.75 28.14
CA GLY A 473 -17.30 31.68 27.89
C GLY A 473 -17.08 31.77 26.39
N GLY A 474 -17.42 32.92 25.80
CA GLY A 474 -17.38 33.14 24.36
C GLY A 474 -15.99 32.95 23.77
N GLY A 475 -15.81 31.87 23.01
CA GLY A 475 -14.66 31.67 22.13
C GLY A 475 -15.11 31.81 20.67
N HIS A 476 -14.69 32.89 20.01
CA HIS A 476 -14.92 33.10 18.58
C HIS A 476 -14.22 32.02 17.75
N MET A 477 -14.97 31.35 16.87
CA MET A 477 -14.50 30.25 16.03
C MET A 477 -14.39 30.72 14.58
N TRP A 478 -13.17 30.94 14.10
CA TRP A 478 -12.90 31.31 12.71
C TRP A 478 -12.85 30.06 11.82
N TRP A 479 -13.69 30.04 10.78
CA TRP A 479 -13.62 29.07 9.68
C TRP A 479 -12.90 29.75 8.50
N SER A 480 -11.77 29.22 8.03
CA SER A 480 -11.23 29.63 6.72
C SER A 480 -11.88 28.79 5.62
N ARG A 481 -12.33 29.46 4.55
CA ARG A 481 -12.95 28.89 3.35
C ARG A 481 -12.12 27.82 2.67
#